data_AF-A0A0P0DZG1-F1
#
_entry.id   AF-A0A0P0DZG1-F1
#
_cell.length_a   1.000
_cell.length_b   1.000
_cell.length_c   1.000
_cell.angle_alpha   90.00
_cell.angle_beta   90.00
_cell.angle_gamma   90.00
#
_symmetry.space_group_name_H-M   'P 1'
#
loop_
_entity.id
_entity.type
_entity.pdbx_description
1 polymer ?
#
loop_
_entity_poly.entity_id
_entity_poly.type
_entity_poly.pdbx_seq_one_letter_code
_entity_poly.pdbx_strand_id
1 'polypeptide(L)'
;MITRLRQRLLADERGSNAAEIVIIAPVIAMLILVLVAGGRTALADNATQSAAYAAARAASLSRDASTAVTNAEDAARRAMSQSGITCTTLTVSVDASGLNTAIGTTGTVSAAVNCDVSLADITLPGIPGSRTMSSSAASPVDAYRERG
;
A
#
# COMPACT_ATOMS: atom_id res chain seq x y z
N MET A 1 -33.15 -61.79 -8.43
CA MET A 1 -32.09 -61.34 -9.38
C MET A 1 -32.30 -59.90 -9.92
N ILE A 2 -33.50 -59.31 -9.79
CA ILE A 2 -33.87 -57.99 -10.37
C ILE A 2 -33.41 -56.78 -9.52
N THR A 3 -33.13 -56.96 -8.23
CA THR A 3 -32.83 -55.87 -7.29
C THR A 3 -31.45 -55.22 -7.47
N ARG A 4 -30.49 -55.89 -8.10
CA ARG A 4 -29.12 -55.36 -8.30
C ARG A 4 -28.98 -54.41 -9.50
N LEU A 5 -29.87 -54.49 -10.50
CA LEU A 5 -29.83 -53.59 -11.66
C LEU A 5 -30.30 -52.17 -11.30
N ARG A 6 -31.24 -52.03 -10.35
CA ARG A 6 -31.82 -50.74 -9.95
C ARG A 6 -30.82 -49.85 -9.20
N GLN A 7 -29.84 -50.44 -8.51
CA GLN A 7 -28.79 -49.70 -7.80
C GLN A 7 -27.73 -49.08 -8.72
N ARG A 8 -27.49 -49.64 -9.92
CA ARG A 8 -26.51 -49.09 -10.87
C ARG A 8 -27.04 -47.89 -11.65
N LEU A 9 -28.36 -47.80 -11.84
CA LEU A 9 -29.01 -46.67 -12.52
C LEU A 9 -29.14 -45.43 -11.62
N LEU A 10 -29.07 -45.58 -10.30
CA LEU A 10 -29.12 -44.48 -9.32
C LEU A 10 -27.72 -43.96 -8.92
N ALA A 11 -26.66 -44.50 -9.51
CA ALA A 11 -25.29 -44.31 -9.02
C ALA A 11 -24.41 -43.41 -9.90
N ASP A 12 -24.97 -42.59 -10.80
CA ASP A 12 -24.12 -41.80 -11.71
C ASP A 12 -24.61 -40.38 -12.07
N GLU A 13 -25.19 -39.67 -11.10
CA GLU A 13 -25.44 -38.22 -11.21
C GLU A 13 -24.37 -37.38 -10.48
N ARG A 14 -23.38 -38.02 -9.86
CA ARG A 14 -22.26 -37.35 -9.18
C ARG A 14 -21.17 -36.86 -10.15
N GLY A 15 -21.24 -37.26 -11.42
CA GLY A 15 -20.31 -36.84 -12.48
C GLY A 15 -20.58 -35.45 -13.07
N SER A 16 -21.80 -34.92 -12.98
CA SER A 16 -22.17 -33.62 -13.57
C SER A 16 -21.68 -32.43 -12.73
N ASN A 17 -21.81 -32.51 -11.41
CA ASN A 17 -21.44 -31.40 -10.52
C ASN A 17 -19.93 -31.20 -10.42
N ALA A 18 -19.15 -32.28 -10.52
CA ALA A 18 -17.69 -32.21 -10.45
C ALA A 18 -17.10 -31.56 -11.71
N ALA A 19 -17.62 -31.87 -12.89
CA ALA A 19 -17.16 -31.29 -14.16
C ALA A 19 -17.47 -29.79 -14.27
N GLU A 20 -18.64 -29.36 -13.79
CA GLU A 20 -19.03 -27.95 -13.76
C GLU A 20 -18.13 -27.13 -12.82
N ILE A 21 -17.83 -27.67 -11.62
CA ILE A 21 -16.93 -27.03 -10.66
C ILE A 21 -15.51 -26.89 -11.22
N VAL A 22 -15.00 -27.85 -12.01
CA VAL A 22 -13.66 -27.76 -12.61
C VAL A 22 -13.53 -26.55 -13.55
N ILE A 23 -14.62 -26.14 -14.21
CA ILE A 23 -14.63 -24.98 -15.11
C ILE A 23 -14.86 -23.69 -14.33
N ILE A 24 -15.78 -23.67 -13.35
CA ILE A 24 -16.16 -22.46 -12.61
C ILE A 24 -15.12 -22.09 -11.54
N ALA A 25 -14.55 -23.07 -10.84
CA ALA A 25 -13.58 -22.85 -9.77
C ALA A 25 -12.38 -21.98 -10.17
N PRO A 26 -11.69 -22.19 -11.31
CA PRO A 26 -10.57 -21.32 -11.70
C PRO A 26 -11.02 -19.88 -12.00
N VAL A 27 -12.22 -19.67 -12.54
CA VAL A 27 -12.76 -18.33 -12.78
C VAL A 27 -13.02 -17.61 -11.45
N ILE A 28 -13.65 -18.29 -10.49
CA ILE A 28 -13.86 -17.73 -9.15
C ILE A 28 -12.52 -17.46 -8.45
N ALA A 29 -11.57 -18.39 -8.53
CA ALA A 29 -10.23 -18.20 -7.98
C ALA A 29 -9.53 -17.00 -8.59
N MET A 30 -9.63 -16.81 -9.91
CA MET A 30 -9.10 -15.63 -10.62
C MET A 30 -9.74 -14.35 -10.10
N LEU A 31 -11.08 -14.31 -9.95
CA LEU A 31 -11.79 -13.16 -9.41
C LEU A 31 -11.34 -12.83 -7.98
N ILE A 32 -11.19 -13.84 -7.12
CA ILE A 32 -10.68 -13.65 -5.75
C ILE A 32 -9.26 -13.08 -5.78
N LEU A 33 -8.37 -13.61 -6.63
CA LEU A 33 -7.00 -13.10 -6.76
C LEU A 33 -6.97 -11.64 -7.22
N VAL A 34 -7.83 -11.26 -8.17
CA VAL A 34 -7.97 -9.87 -8.61
C VAL A 34 -8.46 -8.97 -7.48
N LEU A 35 -9.45 -9.42 -6.71
CA LEU A 35 -9.97 -8.67 -5.55
C LEU A 35 -8.92 -8.51 -4.45
N VAL A 36 -8.14 -9.56 -4.15
CA VAL A 36 -7.05 -9.51 -3.18
C VAL A 36 -5.93 -8.58 -3.67
N ALA A 37 -5.55 -8.68 -4.94
CA ALA A 37 -4.56 -7.79 -5.55
C ALA A 37 -5.01 -6.32 -5.47
N GLY A 38 -6.24 -6.04 -5.90
CA GLY A 38 -6.86 -4.71 -5.85
C GLY A 38 -6.92 -4.17 -4.41
N GLY A 39 -7.40 -4.99 -3.47
CA GLY A 39 -7.47 -4.62 -2.05
C GLY A 39 -6.11 -4.30 -1.46
N ARG A 40 -5.09 -5.14 -1.70
CA ARG A 40 -3.71 -4.88 -1.25
C ARG A 40 -3.14 -3.60 -1.86
N THR A 41 -3.39 -3.35 -3.15
CA THR A 41 -2.93 -2.11 -3.79
C THR A 41 -3.60 -0.87 -3.20
N ALA A 42 -4.90 -0.92 -2.91
CA ALA A 42 -5.62 0.20 -2.30
C ALA A 42 -5.13 0.47 -0.87
N LEU A 43 -4.84 -0.57 -0.08
CA LEU A 43 -4.27 -0.42 1.25
C LEU A 43 -2.86 0.17 1.22
N ALA A 44 -2.02 -0.27 0.27
CA ALA A 44 -0.68 0.27 0.08
C ALA A 44 -0.70 1.75 -0.34
N ASP A 45 -1.63 2.13 -1.21
CA ASP A 45 -1.80 3.51 -1.66
C ASP A 45 -2.19 4.43 -0.48
N ASN A 46 -3.22 4.04 0.28
CA ASN A 46 -3.63 4.76 1.49
C ASN A 46 -2.51 4.88 2.52
N ALA A 47 -1.73 3.81 2.74
CA ALA A 47 -0.60 3.82 3.65
C ALA A 47 0.50 4.78 3.18
N THR A 48 0.80 4.80 1.88
CA THR A 48 1.81 5.68 1.28
C THR A 48 1.38 7.14 1.38
N GLN A 49 0.11 7.43 1.12
CA GLN A 49 -0.46 8.77 1.30
C GLN A 49 -0.37 9.24 2.76
N SER A 50 -0.79 8.38 3.71
CA SER A 50 -0.71 8.68 5.13
C SER A 50 0.73 8.93 5.60
N ALA A 51 1.68 8.13 5.11
CA ALA A 51 3.10 8.31 5.37
C ALA A 51 3.63 9.64 4.82
N ALA A 52 3.24 10.04 3.61
CA ALA A 52 3.62 11.33 3.04
C ALA A 52 3.11 12.51 3.87
N TYR A 53 1.84 12.48 4.30
CA TYR A 53 1.28 13.51 5.19
C TYR A 53 1.97 13.56 6.55
N ALA A 54 2.23 12.40 7.16
CA ALA A 54 2.93 12.31 8.43
C ALA A 54 4.37 12.84 8.32
N ALA A 55 5.07 12.51 7.23
CA ALA A 55 6.40 13.00 6.92
C ALA A 55 6.43 14.53 6.75
N ALA A 56 5.54 15.08 5.91
CA ALA A 56 5.45 16.51 5.66
C ALA A 56 5.14 17.29 6.96
N ARG A 57 4.26 16.76 7.80
CA ARG A 57 3.92 17.35 9.10
C ARG A 57 5.08 17.29 10.10
N ALA A 58 5.80 16.17 10.18
CA ALA A 58 6.96 16.06 11.05
C ALA A 58 8.10 16.99 10.58
N ALA A 59 8.28 17.11 9.26
CA ALA A 59 9.26 18.01 8.67
C ALA A 59 8.95 19.48 8.96
N SER A 60 7.68 19.92 8.83
CA SER A 60 7.28 21.31 9.10
C SER A 60 7.39 21.71 10.58
N LEU A 61 7.35 20.74 11.50
CA LEU A 61 7.55 20.95 12.94
C LEU A 61 9.03 20.95 13.36
N SER A 62 9.93 20.51 12.49
CA SER A 62 11.36 20.42 12.79
C SER A 62 12.02 21.80 12.85
N ARG A 63 13.18 21.90 13.52
CA ARG A 63 13.85 23.20 13.76
C ARG A 63 14.73 23.62 12.60
N ASP A 64 15.31 22.66 11.91
CA ASP A 64 16.25 22.85 10.81
C ASP A 64 16.08 21.76 9.76
N ALA A 65 16.68 21.95 8.60
CA ALA A 65 16.54 21.03 7.47
C ALA A 65 17.10 19.63 7.76
N SER A 66 18.17 19.50 8.57
CA SER A 66 18.77 18.20 8.86
C SER A 66 17.87 17.36 9.77
N THR A 67 17.32 17.97 10.83
CA THR A 67 16.35 17.32 11.72
C THR A 67 15.02 17.06 11.04
N ALA A 68 14.63 17.88 10.05
CA ALA A 68 13.43 17.67 9.25
C ALA A 68 13.46 16.36 8.47
N VAL A 69 14.59 16.00 7.85
CA VAL A 69 14.71 14.73 7.11
C VAL A 69 14.56 13.54 8.06
N THR A 70 15.32 13.52 9.16
CA THR A 70 15.27 12.40 10.12
C THR A 70 13.88 12.25 10.74
N ASN A 71 13.24 13.34 11.17
CA ASN A 71 11.90 13.30 11.75
C ASN A 71 10.84 12.86 10.74
N ALA A 72 10.97 13.27 9.47
CA ALA A 72 10.08 12.86 8.40
C ALA A 72 10.19 11.37 8.10
N GLU A 73 11.42 10.85 8.01
CA GLU A 73 11.67 9.42 7.79
C GLU A 73 11.08 8.56 8.91
N ASP A 74 11.29 8.97 10.17
CA ASP A 74 10.75 8.25 11.32
C ASP A 74 9.23 8.31 11.38
N ALA A 75 8.63 9.45 11.00
CA ALA A 75 7.18 9.58 10.89
C ALA A 75 6.61 8.69 9.78
N ALA A 76 7.25 8.65 8.61
CA ALA A 76 6.86 7.78 7.51
C ALA A 76 6.94 6.30 7.91
N ARG A 77 8.04 5.87 8.54
CA ARG A 77 8.23 4.49 9.05
C ARG A 77 7.15 4.11 10.07
N ARG A 78 6.80 5.02 10.99
CA ARG A 78 5.70 4.80 11.95
C ARG A 78 4.33 4.71 11.28
N ALA A 79 4.06 5.51 10.25
CA ALA A 79 2.79 5.46 9.53
C ALA A 79 2.64 4.15 8.72
N MET A 80 3.71 3.71 8.07
CA MET A 80 3.74 2.44 7.32
C MET A 80 3.54 1.23 8.24
N SER A 81 4.25 1.18 9.38
CA SER A 81 4.13 0.09 10.34
C SER A 81 2.73 0.00 10.98
N GLN A 82 2.09 1.14 11.28
CA GLN A 82 0.71 1.18 11.75
C GLN A 82 -0.29 0.67 10.71
N SER A 83 0.02 0.86 9.42
CA SER A 83 -0.81 0.38 8.31
C SER A 83 -0.57 -1.10 7.98
N GLY A 84 0.39 -1.76 8.64
CA GLY A 84 0.75 -3.16 8.38
C GLY A 84 1.42 -3.39 7.02
N ILE A 85 1.89 -2.33 6.35
CA ILE A 85 2.56 -2.42 5.06
C ILE A 85 4.07 -2.49 5.28
N THR A 86 4.70 -3.54 4.74
CA THR A 86 6.16 -3.70 4.75
C THR A 86 6.69 -3.39 3.35
N CYS A 87 7.48 -2.33 3.24
CA CYS A 87 8.22 -2.00 2.03
C CYS A 87 9.55 -2.76 2.02
N THR A 88 9.95 -3.30 0.87
CA THR A 88 11.33 -3.79 0.67
C THR A 88 12.31 -2.63 0.75
N THR A 89 11.94 -1.52 0.13
CA THR A 89 12.70 -0.25 0.15
C THR A 89 11.73 0.87 0.47
N LEU A 90 12.06 1.70 1.47
CA LEU A 90 11.33 2.92 1.80
C LEU A 90 12.29 4.11 1.67
N THR A 91 11.99 5.00 0.74
CA THR A 91 12.76 6.23 0.50
C THR A 91 11.86 7.41 0.79
N VAL A 92 12.34 8.35 1.60
CA VAL A 92 11.64 9.61 1.90
C VAL A 92 12.52 10.76 1.44
N SER A 93 11.99 11.63 0.60
CA SER A 93 12.63 12.88 0.21
C SER A 93 11.86 14.04 0.80
N VAL A 94 12.57 15.02 1.33
CA VAL A 94 11.98 16.20 1.99
C VAL A 94 12.56 17.46 1.36
N ASP A 95 11.69 18.33 0.90
CA ASP A 95 12.04 19.72 0.57
C ASP A 95 11.72 20.60 1.78
N ALA A 96 12.76 20.87 2.56
CA ALA A 96 12.71 21.70 3.75
C ALA A 96 13.03 23.18 3.47
N SER A 97 13.06 23.62 2.21
CA SER A 97 13.39 25.02 1.85
C SER A 97 12.46 26.04 2.52
N GLY A 98 11.20 25.68 2.77
CA GLY A 98 10.24 26.48 3.54
C GLY A 98 10.64 26.76 5.00
N LEU A 99 11.56 25.97 5.58
CA LEU A 99 12.11 26.25 6.92
C LEU A 99 13.11 27.41 6.93
N ASN A 100 13.62 27.83 5.77
CA ASN A 100 14.61 28.90 5.65
C ASN A 100 14.01 30.21 5.11
N THR A 101 12.70 30.27 4.86
CA THR A 101 12.04 31.49 4.35
C THR A 101 12.08 32.62 5.39
N ALA A 102 12.10 33.89 4.95
CA ALA A 102 12.23 35.05 5.84
C ALA A 102 11.11 35.13 6.90
N ILE A 103 11.44 35.68 8.07
CA ILE A 103 10.47 35.92 9.16
C ILE A 103 9.32 36.78 8.62
N GLY A 104 8.08 36.38 8.90
CA GLY A 104 6.86 37.04 8.39
C GLY A 104 6.34 36.50 7.05
N THR A 105 6.99 35.47 6.48
CA THR A 105 6.48 34.75 5.31
C THR A 105 6.14 33.30 5.66
N THR A 106 5.02 32.79 5.13
CA THR A 106 4.64 31.38 5.30
C THR A 106 5.50 30.52 4.39
N GLY A 107 6.41 29.73 4.98
CA GLY A 107 7.14 28.69 4.25
C GLY A 107 6.30 27.43 4.09
N THR A 108 6.60 26.63 3.06
CA THR A 108 5.97 25.32 2.85
C THR A 108 7.05 24.24 2.80
N VAL A 109 6.82 23.13 3.48
CA VAL A 109 7.69 21.95 3.44
C VAL A 109 6.94 20.83 2.73
N SER A 110 7.60 20.16 1.79
CA SER A 110 7.03 19.00 1.11
C SER A 110 7.82 17.74 1.41
N ALA A 111 7.13 16.60 1.43
CA ALA A 111 7.72 15.29 1.57
C ALA A 111 7.15 14.35 0.51
N ALA A 112 8.01 13.59 -0.15
CA ALA A 112 7.63 12.50 -1.03
C ALA A 112 8.12 11.17 -0.44
N VAL A 113 7.26 10.17 -0.49
CA VAL A 113 7.51 8.82 0.03
C VAL A 113 7.39 7.84 -1.11
N ASN A 114 8.45 7.06 -1.32
CA ASN A 114 8.50 5.97 -2.27
C ASN A 114 8.66 4.65 -1.51
N CYS A 115 7.75 3.71 -1.75
CA CYS A 115 7.71 2.41 -1.11
C CYS A 115 7.66 1.31 -2.18
N ASP A 116 8.66 0.43 -2.20
CA ASP A 116 8.64 -0.77 -3.03
C ASP A 116 7.93 -1.89 -2.30
N VAL A 117 6.74 -2.27 -2.76
CA VAL A 117 5.95 -3.37 -2.18
C VAL A 117 6.23 -4.65 -2.96
N SER A 118 6.58 -5.73 -2.25
CA SER A 118 6.70 -7.06 -2.85
C SER A 118 5.32 -7.65 -3.17
N LEU A 119 5.14 -8.07 -4.42
CA LEU A 119 3.96 -8.80 -4.91
C LEU A 119 4.26 -10.29 -5.12
N ALA A 120 5.36 -10.80 -4.55
CA ALA A 120 5.80 -12.19 -4.72
C ALA A 120 4.74 -13.22 -4.28
N ASP A 121 3.83 -12.86 -3.37
CA ASP A 121 2.73 -13.73 -2.94
C ASP A 121 1.66 -13.93 -4.04
N ILE A 122 1.67 -13.11 -5.09
CA ILE A 122 0.71 -13.14 -6.21
C ILE A 122 1.52 -13.46 -7.48
N THR A 123 1.87 -14.73 -7.66
CA THR A 123 2.53 -15.20 -8.88
C THR A 123 1.50 -15.34 -10.00
N LEU A 124 1.22 -14.23 -10.70
CA LEU A 124 0.47 -14.25 -11.97
C LEU A 124 1.40 -14.02 -13.16
N PRO A 125 1.23 -14.74 -14.28
CA PRO A 125 1.97 -14.46 -15.50
C PRO A 125 1.76 -13.01 -15.95
N GLY A 126 2.85 -12.24 -16.08
CA GLY A 126 2.81 -10.85 -16.54
C GLY A 126 2.75 -9.76 -15.45
N ILE A 127 2.70 -10.12 -14.16
CA ILE A 127 2.78 -9.14 -13.05
C ILE A 127 4.22 -9.08 -12.51
N PRO A 128 4.85 -7.90 -12.41
CA PRO A 128 6.18 -7.78 -11.80
C PRO A 128 6.11 -8.13 -10.31
N GLY A 129 7.10 -8.89 -9.81
CA GLY A 129 7.16 -9.33 -8.41
C GLY A 129 7.33 -8.20 -7.38
N SER A 130 7.47 -6.95 -7.82
CA SER A 130 7.45 -5.76 -6.98
C SER A 130 6.76 -4.61 -7.70
N ARG A 131 6.13 -3.72 -6.93
CA ARG A 131 5.49 -2.50 -7.44
C ARG A 131 5.89 -1.31 -6.57
N THR A 132 6.45 -0.27 -7.18
CA THR A 132 6.80 0.98 -6.51
C THR A 132 5.56 1.86 -6.35
N MET A 133 5.21 2.19 -5.11
CA MET A 133 4.19 3.19 -4.76
C MET A 133 4.88 4.51 -4.44
N SER A 134 4.38 5.63 -4.95
CA SER A 134 4.91 6.96 -4.65
C SER A 134 3.78 7.92 -4.33
N SER A 135 3.89 8.65 -3.21
CA SER A 135 2.95 9.71 -2.83
C SER A 135 3.71 10.91 -2.28
N SER A 136 3.17 12.11 -2.49
CA SER A 136 3.75 13.35 -1.97
C SER A 136 2.70 14.19 -1.25
N ALA A 137 3.15 14.90 -0.22
CA ALA A 137 2.33 15.81 0.56
C ALA A 137 3.12 17.06 0.94
N ALA A 138 2.40 18.15 1.22
CA ALA A 138 2.98 19.40 1.68
C ALA A 138 2.29 19.88 2.96
N SER A 139 3.07 20.51 3.84
CA SER A 139 2.59 21.14 5.07
C SER A 139 3.12 22.57 5.15
N PRO A 140 2.28 23.56 5.50
CA PRO A 140 2.76 24.89 5.80
C PRO A 140 3.59 24.87 7.09
N VAL A 141 4.58 25.76 7.16
CA VAL A 141 5.37 26.08 8.34
C VAL A 141 4.72 27.28 9.02
N ASP A 142 4.60 27.25 10.34
CA ASP A 142 4.04 28.36 11.09
C ASP A 142 4.92 29.62 10.94
N ALA A 143 4.31 30.70 10.43
CA ALA A 143 4.97 31.98 10.17
C ALA A 143 5.36 32.74 11.44
N TYR A 144 4.77 32.41 12.59
CA TYR A 144 4.99 33.10 13.86
C TYR A 144 5.88 32.33 14.84
N ARG A 145 6.48 31.22 14.40
CA ARG A 145 7.37 30.42 15.26
C ARG A 145 8.67 31.18 15.51
N GLU A 146 9.05 31.33 16.79
CA GLU A 146 10.37 31.80 17.19
C GLU A 146 11.45 30.86 16.62
N ARG A 147 12.27 31.37 15.71
CA ARG A 147 13.44 30.67 15.15
C ARG A 147 14.65 31.18 15.92
N GLY A 148 15.06 30.43 16.95
CA GLY A 148 16.20 30.68 17.82
C GLY A 148 17.20 29.55 17.77
#